data_AF-A0A4Y7JIH4-F1
#
_entry.id   AF-A0A4Y7JIH4-F1
#
_cell.length_a   1.000
_cell.length_b   1.000
_cell.length_c   1.000
_cell.angle_alpha   90.00
_cell.angle_beta   90.00
_cell.angle_gamma   90.00
#
_symmetry.space_group_name_H-M   'P 1'
#
loop_
_entity.id
_entity.type
_entity.pdbx_description
1 polymer ?
#
loop_
_entity_poly.entity_id
_entity_poly.type
_entity_poly.pdbx_seq_one_letter_code
_entity_poly.pdbx_strand_id
1 'polypeptide(L)'
;MDSQRPGGAPRPPQGGGADAGDASFILTVLIALVAIAALILIPASLSASNSTFSSLHQVPEGHVGVYWRGGALLKTITDPGFHVKMPLITQFEPIQVTLQTDQVNVL
;
A
#
# COMPACT_ATOMS: atom_id res chain seq x y z
N MET A 1 -84.64 -7.99 12.51
CA MET A 1 -83.88 -9.02 11.81
C MET A 1 -83.87 -8.60 10.34
N ASP A 2 -82.81 -8.20 9.65
CA ASP A 2 -81.36 -8.36 9.83
C ASP A 2 -80.63 -7.27 9.03
N SER A 3 -79.62 -6.64 9.62
CA SER A 3 -78.78 -5.64 8.95
C SER A 3 -77.67 -6.33 8.16
N GLN A 4 -77.78 -6.36 6.82
CA GLN A 4 -76.69 -6.85 5.97
C GLN A 4 -75.52 -5.84 5.94
N ARG A 5 -74.38 -6.29 6.48
CA ARG A 5 -73.09 -5.60 6.42
C ARG A 5 -72.40 -5.96 5.09
N PRO A 6 -71.96 -5.01 4.25
CA PRO A 6 -71.22 -5.34 3.03
C PRO A 6 -69.88 -5.95 3.43
N GLY A 7 -69.62 -7.17 2.94
CA GLY A 7 -68.35 -7.87 3.14
C GLY A 7 -67.20 -7.07 2.52
N GLY A 8 -66.23 -6.70 3.35
CA GLY A 8 -64.98 -6.12 2.88
C GLY A 8 -64.22 -7.13 2.04
N ALA A 9 -63.89 -6.77 0.80
CA ALA A 9 -63.05 -7.59 -0.06
C ALA A 9 -61.68 -7.87 0.60
N PRO A 10 -61.08 -9.06 0.42
CA PRO A 10 -59.72 -9.32 0.88
C PRO A 10 -58.75 -8.39 0.14
N ARG A 11 -57.90 -7.67 0.87
CA ARG A 11 -56.78 -6.95 0.22
C ARG A 11 -55.83 -7.98 -0.40
N PRO A 12 -55.34 -7.75 -1.62
CA PRO A 12 -54.30 -8.59 -2.18
C PRO A 12 -53.06 -8.56 -1.27
N PRO A 13 -52.30 -9.66 -1.17
CA PRO A 13 -51.07 -9.67 -0.42
C PRO A 13 -50.14 -8.61 -1.02
N GLN A 14 -49.77 -7.64 -0.19
CA GLN A 14 -48.79 -6.62 -0.54
C GLN A 14 -47.47 -7.36 -0.67
N GLY A 15 -47.10 -7.71 -1.91
CA GLY A 15 -45.88 -8.44 -2.21
C GLY A 15 -44.71 -7.69 -1.59
N GLY A 16 -44.01 -8.36 -0.68
CA GLY A 16 -42.73 -7.90 -0.14
C GLY A 16 -41.70 -7.93 -1.26
N GLY A 17 -41.73 -6.91 -2.11
CA GLY A 17 -40.65 -6.63 -3.03
C GLY A 17 -39.54 -6.01 -2.20
N ALA A 18 -38.39 -6.69 -2.11
CA ALA A 18 -37.22 -6.17 -1.43
C ALA A 18 -37.00 -4.70 -1.81
N ASP A 19 -37.12 -3.83 -0.81
CA ASP A 19 -37.15 -2.39 -0.98
C ASP A 19 -35.83 -1.97 -1.65
N ALA A 20 -35.89 -1.34 -2.83
CA ALA A 20 -34.69 -0.91 -3.54
C ALA A 20 -33.77 -0.01 -2.67
N GLY A 21 -34.34 0.63 -1.64
CA GLY A 21 -33.62 1.37 -0.61
C GLY A 21 -32.66 0.51 0.22
N ASP A 22 -33.05 -0.69 0.63
CA ASP A 22 -32.21 -1.58 1.45
C ASP A 22 -30.97 -2.05 0.69
N ALA A 23 -31.14 -2.43 -0.59
CA ALA A 23 -30.03 -2.79 -1.44
C ALA A 23 -29.07 -1.62 -1.69
N SER A 24 -29.60 -0.40 -1.88
CA SER A 24 -28.78 0.81 -2.07
C SER A 24 -27.98 1.19 -0.82
N PHE A 25 -28.56 1.02 0.37
CA PHE A 25 -27.89 1.27 1.64
C PHE A 25 -26.76 0.27 1.88
N ILE A 26 -27.03 -1.03 1.70
CA ILE A 26 -26.03 -2.09 1.82
C ILE A 26 -24.87 -1.84 0.85
N LEU A 27 -25.17 -1.54 -0.42
CA LEU A 27 -24.16 -1.26 -1.43
C LEU A 27 -23.29 -0.04 -1.07
N THR A 28 -23.90 1.03 -0.55
CA THR A 28 -23.19 2.25 -0.13
C THR A 28 -22.23 1.96 1.02
N VAL A 29 -22.66 1.18 2.02
CA VAL A 29 -21.82 0.79 3.15
C VAL A 29 -20.66 -0.10 2.72
N LEU A 30 -20.90 -1.05 1.81
CA LEU A 30 -19.85 -1.91 1.27
C LEU A 30 -18.83 -1.12 0.45
N ILE A 31 -19.27 -0.19 -0.40
CA ILE A 31 -18.38 0.69 -1.16
C ILE A 31 -17.54 1.55 -0.21
N ALA A 32 -18.14 2.12 0.83
CA ALA A 32 -17.42 2.91 1.82
C ALA A 32 -16.37 2.06 2.56
N LEU A 33 -16.70 0.83 2.94
CA LEU A 33 -15.77 -0.09 3.59
C LEU A 33 -14.59 -0.45 2.68
N VAL A 34 -14.85 -0.76 1.41
CA VAL A 34 -13.80 -1.04 0.42
C VAL A 34 -12.93 0.19 0.18
N ALA A 35 -13.53 1.39 0.10
CA ALA A 35 -12.78 2.63 -0.08
C ALA A 35 -11.88 2.94 1.13
N ILE A 36 -12.38 2.76 2.36
CA ILE A 36 -11.59 2.93 3.59
C ILE A 36 -10.47 1.89 3.66
N ALA A 37 -10.77 0.63 3.36
CA ALA A 37 -9.77 -0.43 3.33
C ALA A 37 -8.68 -0.14 2.29
N ALA A 38 -9.05 0.30 1.08
CA ALA A 38 -8.12 0.69 0.03
C ALA A 38 -7.25 1.89 0.45
N LEU A 39 -7.83 2.91 1.09
CA LEU A 39 -7.11 4.08 1.57
C LEU A 39 -6.06 3.74 2.65
N ILE A 40 -6.26 2.67 3.41
CA ILE A 40 -5.30 2.21 4.43
C ILE A 40 -4.28 1.25 3.83
N LEU A 41 -4.73 0.25 3.06
CA LEU A 41 -3.88 -0.84 2.56
C LEU A 41 -2.95 -0.40 1.42
N ILE A 42 -3.39 0.50 0.53
CA ILE A 42 -2.58 0.94 -0.61
C ILE A 42 -1.35 1.75 -0.14
N PRO A 43 -1.47 2.80 0.70
CA PRO A 43 -0.31 3.54 1.19
C PRO A 43 0.60 2.70 2.10
N ALA A 44 0.02 1.82 2.92
CA ALA A 44 0.80 0.90 3.76
C ALA A 44 1.70 -0.04 2.90
N SER A 45 1.19 -0.50 1.77
CA SER A 45 1.96 -1.34 0.83
C SER A 45 3.06 -0.55 0.10
N LEU A 46 2.81 0.72 -0.25
CA LEU A 46 3.84 1.61 -0.83
C LEU A 46 4.93 1.98 0.20
N SER A 47 4.56 2.14 1.47
CA SER A 47 5.49 2.46 2.56
C SER A 47 6.43 1.30 2.92
N ALA A 48 6.18 0.08 2.42
CA ALA A 48 7.11 -1.03 2.55
C ALA A 48 8.25 -0.95 1.50
N SER A 49 8.04 -0.21 0.40
CA SER A 49 9.03 0.00 -0.67
C SER A 49 9.96 1.19 -0.39
N ASN A 50 10.50 1.25 0.82
CA ASN A 50 11.28 2.40 1.32
C ASN A 50 12.57 2.70 0.54
N SER A 51 13.04 1.80 -0.32
CA SER A 51 14.29 1.98 -1.07
C SER A 51 14.09 2.39 -2.53
N THR A 52 12.94 2.12 -3.15
CA THR A 52 12.79 2.29 -4.62
C THR A 52 12.32 3.69 -5.02
N PHE A 53 11.53 4.35 -4.16
CA PHE A 53 10.98 5.68 -4.41
C PHE A 53 11.78 6.83 -3.78
N SER A 54 12.75 6.54 -2.91
CA SER A 54 13.61 7.60 -2.33
C SER A 54 14.65 8.09 -3.33
N SER A 55 14.68 9.39 -3.60
CA SER A 55 15.73 10.04 -4.40
C SER A 55 17.01 10.28 -3.61
N LEU A 56 16.93 10.39 -2.28
CA LEU A 56 18.09 10.65 -1.42
C LEU A 56 18.50 9.37 -0.71
N HIS A 57 19.80 9.16 -0.58
CA HIS A 57 20.37 8.09 0.23
C HIS A 57 21.74 8.52 0.76
N GLN A 58 22.21 7.76 1.76
CA GLN A 58 23.51 7.98 2.38
C GLN A 58 24.41 6.79 2.08
N VAL A 59 25.66 7.08 1.72
CA VAL A 59 26.77 6.14 1.70
C VAL A 59 27.46 6.23 3.06
N PRO A 60 27.43 5.17 3.88
CA PRO A 60 28.11 5.17 5.17
C PRO A 60 29.62 5.34 5.01
N GLU A 61 30.28 5.85 6.05
CA GLU A 61 31.73 5.84 6.10
C GLU A 61 32.27 4.39 6.01
N GLY A 62 33.43 4.26 5.37
CA GLY A 62 34.02 2.96 5.05
C GLY A 62 33.28 2.14 3.99
N HIS A 63 32.25 2.71 3.36
CA HIS A 63 31.58 2.14 2.20
C HIS A 63 31.76 3.03 0.97
N VAL A 64 31.59 2.44 -0.21
CA VAL A 64 31.39 3.15 -1.46
C VAL A 64 29.99 2.86 -1.98
N GLY A 65 29.38 3.84 -2.61
CA GLY A 65 28.08 3.69 -3.24
C GLY A 65 28.21 3.12 -4.65
N VAL A 66 27.53 2.01 -4.89
CA VAL A 66 27.48 1.34 -6.19
C VAL A 66 26.06 1.45 -6.74
N TYR A 67 25.96 1.70 -8.05
CA TYR A 67 24.66 1.93 -8.71
C TYR A 67 24.43 1.00 -9.89
N TRP A 68 23.19 0.57 -10.05
CA TRP A 68 22.72 -0.14 -11.23
C TRP A 68 21.62 0.66 -11.91
N ARG A 69 21.63 0.68 -13.25
CA ARG A 69 20.56 1.25 -14.07
C ARG A 69 20.09 0.22 -15.08
N GLY A 70 18.82 -0.16 -15.00
CA GLY A 70 18.24 -1.21 -15.84
C GLY A 70 18.95 -2.56 -15.70
N GLY A 71 19.44 -2.88 -14.51
CA GLY A 71 20.20 -4.11 -14.22
C GLY A 71 21.69 -4.05 -14.58
N ALA A 72 22.16 -3.00 -15.26
CA ALA A 72 23.57 -2.82 -15.58
C ALA A 72 24.28 -1.97 -14.52
N LEU A 73 25.43 -2.44 -14.05
CA LEU A 73 26.31 -1.72 -13.13
C LEU A 73 26.86 -0.44 -13.79
N LEU A 74 26.79 0.69 -13.09
CA LEU A 74 27.40 1.95 -13.52
C LEU A 74 28.92 1.91 -13.29
N LYS A 75 29.65 2.60 -14.17
CA LYS A 75 31.11 2.70 -14.09
C LYS A 75 31.60 3.61 -12.95
N THR A 76 30.72 4.47 -12.45
CA THR A 76 31.05 5.46 -11.42
C THR A 76 30.52 4.98 -10.08
N ILE A 77 31.39 5.02 -9.08
CA ILE A 77 31.06 4.83 -7.66
C ILE A 77 31.01 6.19 -6.96
N THR A 78 30.35 6.26 -5.81
CA THR A 78 30.29 7.48 -4.99
C THR A 78 30.97 7.27 -3.64
N ASP A 79 31.65 8.31 -3.16
CA ASP A 79 32.29 8.34 -1.84
C ASP A 79 31.26 8.42 -0.68
N PRO A 80 31.67 8.25 0.59
CA PRO A 80 30.81 8.46 1.76
C PRO A 80 30.10 9.82 1.76
N GLY A 81 28.86 9.85 2.26
CA GLY A 81 28.04 11.06 2.35
C GLY A 81 26.65 10.92 1.74
N PHE A 82 25.95 12.05 1.57
CA PHE A 82 24.61 12.09 0.99
C PHE A 82 24.66 12.25 -0.53
N HIS A 83 23.91 11.41 -1.24
CA HIS A 83 23.86 11.41 -2.69
C HIS A 83 22.43 11.32 -3.21
N VAL A 84 22.24 11.81 -4.44
CA VAL A 84 20.97 11.73 -5.15
C VAL A 84 21.02 10.56 -6.12
N LYS A 85 19.98 9.72 -6.07
CA LYS A 85 19.71 8.67 -7.04
C LYS A 85 18.39 8.96 -7.76
N MET A 86 18.23 8.44 -8.96
CA MET A 86 16.96 8.53 -9.70
C MET A 86 16.01 7.44 -9.18
N PRO A 87 14.86 7.80 -8.59
CA PRO A 87 13.85 6.83 -8.19
C PRO A 87 13.43 5.95 -9.35
N LEU A 88 13.10 4.68 -9.08
CA LEU A 88 12.68 3.66 -10.05
C LEU A 88 13.73 3.23 -11.07
N ILE A 89 14.61 4.13 -11.51
CA ILE A 89 15.57 3.91 -12.59
C ILE A 89 16.90 3.36 -12.05
N THR A 90 17.35 3.87 -10.90
CA THR A 90 18.63 3.50 -10.31
C THR A 90 18.47 2.77 -8.99
N GLN A 91 19.19 1.67 -8.85
CA GLN A 91 19.33 0.91 -7.60
C GLN A 91 20.67 1.24 -6.96
N PHE A 92 20.70 1.34 -5.64
CA PHE A 92 21.86 1.72 -4.85
C PHE A 92 22.19 0.60 -3.86
N GLU A 93 23.46 0.21 -3.78
CA GLU A 93 23.99 -0.57 -2.66
C GLU A 93 25.27 0.04 -2.08
N PRO A 94 25.40 0.08 -0.74
CA PRO A 94 26.65 0.41 -0.08
C PRO A 94 27.56 -0.83 -0.01
N ILE A 95 28.78 -0.73 -0.53
CA ILE A 95 29.78 -1.80 -0.47
C ILE A 95 30.89 -1.40 0.49
N GLN A 96 31.15 -2.21 1.51
CA GLN A 96 32.20 -1.94 2.48
C GLN A 96 33.59 -2.08 1.84
N VAL A 97 34.43 -1.06 2.02
CA VAL A 97 35.81 -0.99 1.53
C VAL A 97 36.83 -0.89 2.68
N THR A 98 36.37 -0.78 3.92
CA THR A 98 37.23 -0.79 5.10
C THR A 98 37.36 -2.19 5.69
N LEU A 99 38.57 -2.49 6.18
CA LEU A 99 38.86 -3.69 6.94
C LEU A 99 38.11 -3.63 8.28
N GLN A 100 37.33 -4.65 8.59
CA GLN A 100 36.70 -4.84 9.89
C GLN A 100 37.42 -5.95 10.65
N THR A 101 37.72 -5.69 11.93
CA THR A 101 38.32 -6.67 12.83
C THR A 101 37.24 -7.14 13.79
N ASP A 102 36.72 -8.35 13.56
CA ASP A 102 35.64 -8.92 14.38
C ASP A 102 36.13 -9.49 15.71
N GLN A 103 37.39 -9.91 15.76
CA GLN A 103 38.03 -10.48 16.94
C GLN A 103 39.46 -9.96 17.05
N VAL A 104 39.81 -9.51 18.26
CA VAL A 104 41.18 -9.19 18.65
C VAL A 104 41.56 -10.15 19.75
N ASN A 105 42.40 -11.15 19.43
CA ASN A 105 43.00 -11.98 20.46
C ASN A 105 44.17 -11.22 21.06
N VAL A 106 44.08 -10.97 22.37
CA VAL A 106 45.21 -10.54 23.18
C VAL A 106 45.80 -11.80 23.81
N LEU A 107 47.05 -12.11 23.47
CA LEU A 107 47.79 -13.23 24.05
C LEU A 107 48.09 -12.99 25.53
#